data_AF-A0A2E4FCJ5-F1
#
_entry.id   AF-A0A2E4FCJ5-F1
#
_cell.length_a   1.000
_cell.length_b   1.000
_cell.length_c   1.000
_cell.angle_alpha   90.00
_cell.angle_beta   90.00
_cell.angle_gamma   90.00
#
_symmetry.space_group_name_H-M   'P 1'
#
loop_
_entity.id
_entity.type
_entity.pdbx_description
1 polymer ?
#
loop_
_entity_poly.entity_id
_entity_poly.type
_entity_poly.pdbx_seq_one_letter_code
_entity_poly.pdbx_strand_id
1 'polypeptide(L)'
;MLGFRAMSETRTTGLEPQLEAFAKKAIQRERVFLVVTWVGVAVGLSLAAWYATGASETAGTIEWMVVVLVLLNARQNLRQVKYARALGALMGTRQS
;
A
#
# COMPACT_ATOMS: atom_id res chain seq x y z
N MET A 1 23.40 -3.14 -34.77
CA MET A 1 22.51 -2.72 -33.66
C MET A 1 21.10 -3.36 -33.72
N LEU A 2 20.91 -4.55 -34.32
CA LEU A 2 19.61 -5.22 -34.42
C LEU A 2 19.30 -6.22 -33.27
N GLY A 3 20.31 -6.67 -32.53
CA GLY A 3 20.14 -7.66 -31.45
C GLY A 3 19.48 -7.13 -30.17
N PHE A 4 19.61 -5.83 -29.87
CA PHE A 4 19.06 -5.26 -28.63
C PHE A 4 17.52 -5.16 -28.65
N ARG A 5 16.93 -4.92 -29.83
CA ARG A 5 15.47 -4.79 -30.00
C ARG A 5 14.76 -6.13 -29.89
N ALA A 6 15.24 -7.16 -30.60
CA ALA A 6 14.69 -8.52 -30.52
C ALA A 6 14.84 -9.14 -29.11
N MET A 7 15.95 -8.84 -28.42
CA MET A 7 16.18 -9.30 -27.04
C MET A 7 15.33 -8.54 -26.01
N SER A 8 14.92 -7.30 -26.31
CA SER A 8 13.97 -6.54 -25.48
C SER A 8 12.51 -7.02 -25.65
N GLU A 9 12.09 -7.38 -26.87
CA GLU A 9 10.74 -7.89 -27.16
C GLU A 9 10.49 -9.29 -26.58
N THR A 10 11.50 -10.16 -26.56
CA THR A 10 11.39 -11.50 -25.95
C THR A 10 11.45 -11.47 -24.43
N ARG A 11 12.15 -10.49 -23.84
CA ARG A 11 12.23 -10.36 -22.37
C ARG A 11 10.93 -9.82 -21.77
N THR A 12 10.20 -8.95 -22.46
CA THR A 12 8.93 -8.40 -21.98
C THR A 12 7.78 -9.39 -22.10
N THR A 13 7.69 -10.12 -23.22
CA THR A 13 6.61 -11.09 -23.48
C THR A 13 6.58 -12.26 -22.49
N GLY A 14 7.72 -12.70 -21.95
CA GLY A 14 7.76 -13.71 -20.88
C GLY A 14 7.37 -13.18 -19.49
N LEU A 15 7.44 -11.86 -19.27
CA LEU A 15 7.09 -11.19 -18.01
C LEU A 15 5.63 -10.74 -17.97
N GLU A 16 5.03 -10.45 -19.12
CA GLU A 16 3.62 -10.04 -19.30
C GLU A 16 2.61 -10.87 -18.47
N PRO A 17 2.55 -12.21 -18.57
CA PRO A 17 1.55 -12.99 -17.84
C PRO A 17 1.77 -12.98 -16.32
N GLN A 18 3.02 -12.87 -15.87
CA GLN A 18 3.33 -12.72 -14.45
C GLN A 18 2.94 -11.33 -13.96
N LEU A 19 3.28 -10.28 -14.72
CA LEU A 19 2.96 -8.89 -14.42
C LEU A 19 1.45 -8.68 -14.33
N GLU A 20 0.69 -9.29 -15.23
CA GLU A 20 -0.77 -9.25 -15.25
C GLU A 20 -1.40 -9.98 -14.04
N ALA A 21 -0.87 -11.14 -13.67
CA ALA A 21 -1.29 -11.85 -12.45
C ALA A 21 -0.94 -11.07 -11.16
N PHE A 22 0.22 -10.42 -11.12
CA PHE A 22 0.63 -9.53 -10.03
C PHE A 22 -0.28 -8.31 -9.96
N ALA A 23 -0.58 -7.67 -11.08
CA ALA A 23 -1.48 -6.54 -11.19
C ALA A 23 -2.89 -6.88 -10.71
N LYS A 24 -3.44 -8.01 -11.16
CA LYS A 24 -4.77 -8.48 -10.78
C LYS A 24 -4.86 -8.75 -9.27
N LYS A 25 -3.85 -9.40 -8.69
CA LYS A 25 -3.77 -9.62 -7.23
C LYS A 25 -3.62 -8.31 -6.46
N ALA A 26 -2.84 -7.36 -6.98
CA ALA A 26 -2.66 -6.05 -6.35
C ALA A 26 -3.97 -5.24 -6.34
N ILE A 27 -4.72 -5.26 -7.44
CA ILE A 27 -6.03 -4.61 -7.56
C ILE A 27 -7.06 -5.25 -6.62
N GLN A 28 -7.10 -6.59 -6.52
CA GLN A 28 -8.03 -7.28 -5.61
C GLN A 28 -7.80 -6.96 -4.13
N ARG A 29 -6.55 -6.66 -3.74
CA ARG A 29 -6.19 -6.35 -2.35
C ARG A 29 -6.44 -4.89 -1.95
N GLU A 30 -6.90 -4.04 -2.87
CA GLU A 30 -7.15 -2.62 -2.63
C GLU A 30 -8.08 -2.37 -1.43
N ARG A 31 -9.18 -3.14 -1.33
CA ARG A 31 -10.13 -3.03 -0.21
C ARG A 31 -9.50 -3.42 1.12
N VAL A 32 -8.64 -4.43 1.14
CA VAL A 32 -7.95 -4.89 2.34
C VAL A 32 -6.99 -3.81 2.84
N PHE A 33 -6.23 -3.19 1.94
CA PHE A 33 -5.32 -2.09 2.30
C PHE A 33 -6.07 -0.89 2.88
N LEU A 34 -7.24 -0.53 2.32
CA LEU A 34 -8.07 0.55 2.85
C LEU A 34 -8.62 0.25 4.24
N VAL A 35 -9.10 -0.97 4.49
CA VAL A 35 -9.60 -1.37 5.81
C VAL A 35 -8.47 -1.33 6.84
N VAL A 36 -7.29 -1.88 6.52
CA VAL A 36 -6.13 -1.85 7.42
C VAL A 36 -5.68 -0.42 7.72
N THR A 37 -5.70 0.47 6.73
CA THR A 37 -5.43 1.90 6.94
C THR A 37 -6.41 2.51 7.94
N TRP A 38 -7.72 2.30 7.77
CA TRP A 38 -8.74 2.87 8.67
C TRP A 38 -8.64 2.31 10.09
N VAL A 39 -8.42 0.99 10.24
CA VAL A 39 -8.21 0.36 11.54
C VAL A 39 -6.96 0.92 12.22
N GLY A 40 -5.85 1.03 11.49
CA GLY A 40 -4.60 1.59 12.02
C GLY A 40 -4.75 3.06 12.45
N VAL A 41 -5.47 3.87 11.67
CA VAL A 41 -5.78 5.27 12.03
C VAL A 41 -6.67 5.34 13.27
N ALA A 42 -7.71 4.51 13.35
CA ALA A 42 -8.61 4.49 14.51
C ALA A 42 -7.87 4.09 15.80
N VAL A 43 -7.04 3.04 15.73
CA VAL A 43 -6.22 2.59 16.86
C VAL A 43 -5.19 3.66 17.25
N GLY A 44 -4.47 4.22 16.27
CA GLY A 44 -3.48 5.28 16.52
C GLY A 44 -4.08 6.54 17.14
N LEU A 45 -5.24 6.99 16.66
CA LEU A 45 -5.98 8.11 17.25
C LEU A 45 -6.48 7.81 18.66
N SER A 46 -6.98 6.60 18.89
CA SER A 46 -7.46 6.19 20.22
C SER A 46 -6.32 6.17 21.23
N LEU A 47 -5.15 5.61 20.87
CA LEU A 47 -3.96 5.64 21.71
C LEU A 47 -3.46 7.07 21.93
N ALA A 48 -3.39 7.89 20.87
CA ALA A 48 -2.95 9.27 20.99
C ALA A 48 -3.86 10.09 21.92
N ALA A 49 -5.18 9.94 21.79
CA ALA A 49 -6.15 10.58 22.67
C ALA A 49 -6.00 10.08 24.12
N TRP A 50 -5.84 8.77 24.30
CA TRP A 50 -5.61 8.19 25.62
C TRP A 50 -4.36 8.76 26.28
N TYR A 51 -3.22 8.77 25.59
CA TYR A 51 -1.97 9.32 26.09
C TYR A 51 -2.04 10.83 26.34
N ALA A 52 -2.76 11.59 25.50
CA ALA A 52 -2.91 13.03 25.66
C ALA A 52 -3.69 13.43 26.93
N THR A 53 -4.54 12.55 27.47
CA THR A 53 -5.24 12.81 28.75
C THR A 53 -4.36 12.65 29.98
N GLY A 54 -3.10 12.25 29.83
CA GLY A 54 -2.18 12.03 30.95
C GLY A 54 -2.45 10.76 31.74
N ALA A 55 -3.36 9.89 31.27
CA ALA A 55 -3.73 8.63 31.91
C ALA A 55 -2.62 7.56 31.94
N SER A 56 -1.45 7.85 31.37
CA SER A 56 -0.30 6.95 31.32
C SER A 56 0.96 7.68 31.74
N GLU A 57 1.36 7.48 32.98
CA GLU A 57 2.62 8.01 33.54
C GLU A 57 3.88 7.41 32.87
N THR A 58 3.72 6.31 32.12
CA THR A 58 4.82 5.56 31.49
C THR A 58 4.88 5.67 29.97
N ALA A 59 4.08 6.55 29.34
CA ALA A 59 4.08 6.68 27.88
C ALA A 59 5.43 7.24 27.40
N GLY A 60 6.35 6.35 27.04
CA GLY A 60 7.69 6.68 26.62
C GLY A 60 7.82 6.86 25.10
N THR A 61 9.06 7.04 24.67
CA THR A 61 9.43 7.20 23.26
C THR A 61 9.00 6.00 22.39
N ILE A 62 8.94 4.80 22.97
CA ILE A 62 8.65 3.55 22.25
C ILE A 62 7.16 3.47 21.85
N GLU A 63 6.23 3.82 22.75
CA GLU A 63 4.80 3.80 22.46
C GLU A 63 4.44 4.80 21.35
N TRP A 64 5.06 5.98 21.35
CA TRP A 64 4.92 6.95 20.26
C TRP A 64 5.51 6.45 18.94
N MET A 65 6.64 5.74 18.95
CA MET A 65 7.18 5.10 17.75
C MET A 65 6.21 4.07 17.17
N VAL A 66 5.55 3.27 18.01
CA VAL A 66 4.53 2.30 17.55
C VAL A 66 3.36 3.02 16.87
N VAL A 67 2.84 4.10 17.46
CA VAL A 67 1.78 4.91 16.86
C VAL A 67 2.23 5.47 15.49
N VAL A 68 3.43 6.03 15.42
CA VAL A 68 4.00 6.56 14.16
C VAL A 68 4.16 5.45 13.12
N LEU A 69 4.66 4.28 13.49
CA LEU A 69 4.84 3.14 12.59
C LEU A 69 3.49 2.64 12.04
N VAL A 70 2.46 2.56 12.88
CA VAL A 70 1.10 2.21 12.46
C VAL A 70 0.56 3.22 11.46
N LEU A 71 0.72 4.52 11.71
CA LEU A 71 0.28 5.58 10.80
C LEU A 71 1.08 5.60 9.49
N LEU A 72 2.39 5.36 9.55
CA LEU A 72 3.24 5.25 8.36
C LEU A 72 2.87 4.04 7.52
N ASN A 73 2.57 2.90 8.14
CA ASN A 73 2.10 1.70 7.45
C ASN A 73 0.76 1.97 6.75
N ALA A 74 -0.18 2.64 7.44
CA ALA A 74 -1.45 3.08 6.86
C ALA A 74 -1.25 3.99 5.63
N ARG A 75 -0.28 4.92 5.68
CA ARG A 75 0.08 5.79 4.54
C ARG A 75 0.74 5.02 3.39
N GLN A 76 1.57 4.02 3.69
CA GLN A 76 2.16 3.15 2.68
C GLN A 76 1.08 2.34 1.95
N ASN A 77 0.11 1.78 2.69
CA ASN A 77 -1.05 1.10 2.12
C ASN A 77 -1.86 2.02 1.19
N LEU A 78 -2.10 3.28 1.57
CA LEU A 78 -2.79 4.26 0.70
C LEU A 78 -2.03 4.56 -0.60
N ARG A 79 -0.69 4.61 -0.54
CA ARG A 79 0.14 4.78 -1.75
C ARG A 79 0.03 3.56 -2.66
N GLN A 80 0.05 2.35 -2.11
CA GLN A 80 -0.16 1.12 -2.89
C GLN A 80 -1.54 1.08 -3.55
N VAL A 81 -2.59 1.55 -2.86
CA VAL A 81 -3.92 1.72 -3.45
C VAL A 81 -3.90 2.71 -4.63
N LYS A 82 -3.24 3.87 -4.48
CA LYS A 82 -3.07 4.82 -5.59
C LYS A 82 -2.33 4.20 -6.78
N TYR A 83 -1.26 3.45 -6.54
CA TYR A 83 -0.53 2.77 -7.61
C TYR A 83 -1.37 1.67 -8.26
N ALA A 84 -2.10 0.85 -7.49
CA ALA A 84 -3.00 -0.17 -8.03
C ALA A 84 -4.12 0.45 -8.88
N ARG A 85 -4.66 1.60 -8.47
CA ARG A 85 -5.64 2.38 -9.26
C ARG A 85 -5.04 2.89 -10.56
N ALA A 86 -3.86 3.50 -10.51
CA ALA A 86 -3.16 4.00 -11.69
C ALA A 86 -2.86 2.85 -12.66
N LEU A 87 -2.40 1.71 -12.14
CA LEU A 87 -2.16 0.49 -12.92
C LEU A 87 -3.46 0.00 -13.58
N GLY A 88 -4.56 -0.07 -12.83
CA GLY A 88 -5.86 -0.49 -13.36
C GLY A 88 -6.42 0.43 -14.44
N ALA A 89 -6.23 1.74 -14.29
CA ALA A 89 -6.59 2.73 -15.31
C ALA A 89 -5.75 2.57 -16.59
N LEU A 90 -4.43 2.33 -16.46
CA LEU A 90 -3.54 2.09 -17.60
C LEU A 90 -3.84 0.78 -18.33
N MET A 91 -4.28 -0.25 -17.61
CA MET A 91 -4.65 -1.55 -18.18
C MET A 91 -6.11 -1.63 -18.66
N GLY A 92 -6.89 -0.55 -18.59
CA GLY A 92 -8.30 -0.54 -19.04
C GLY A 92 -9.23 -1.45 -18.23
N THR A 93 -8.79 -1.94 -17.07
CA THR A 93 -9.53 -2.91 -16.23
C THR A 93 -10.54 -2.26 -15.30
N ARG A 94 -10.63 -0.92 -15.30
CA ARG A 94 -11.55 -0.15 -14.46
C ARG A 94 -12.29 0.88 -15.31
N GLN A 95 -13.51 0.55 -15.74
CA GLN A 95 -14.52 1.52 -16.14
C GLN A 95 -15.49 1.69 -14.95
N SER A 96 -15.68 2.93 -14.50
CA SER A 96 -16.57 3.36 -13.41
C SER A 96 -16.09 3.13 -11.97
#